data_AF-A0A956YQE8-F1
#
_entry.id   AF-A0A956YQE8-F1
#
_cell.length_a   1.000
_cell.length_b   1.000
_cell.length_c   1.000
_cell.angle_alpha   90.00
_cell.angle_beta   90.00
_cell.angle_gamma   90.00
#
_symmetry.space_group_name_H-M   'P 1'
#
loop_
_entity.id
_entity.type
_entity.pdbx_description
1 polymer ?
#
loop_
_entity_poly.entity_id
_entity_poly.type
_entity_poly.pdbx_seq_one_letter_code
_entity_poly.pdbx_strand_id
1 'polypeptide(L)'
;MTQQQQQDQQEHLLYDPLTNKGTAYTEEERDALGLRGLLPPRVFSLDEQVDRVLENLRRKPNALEKYIFLNSLHDRNETLFFRVLINHLEEMMPLVYTPTVGQACV
;
A
#
# COMPACT_ATOMS: atom_id res chain seq x y z
N MET A 1 -10.79 -10.85 -26.18
CA MET A 1 -9.53 -10.33 -25.58
C MET A 1 -8.50 -11.44 -25.69
N THR A 2 -7.32 -11.15 -26.23
CA THR A 2 -6.22 -12.13 -26.28
C THR A 2 -5.67 -12.35 -24.87
N GLN A 3 -5.15 -13.55 -24.56
CA GLN A 3 -4.62 -13.88 -23.23
C GLN A 3 -3.58 -12.87 -22.74
N GLN A 4 -2.78 -12.31 -23.66
CA GLN A 4 -1.80 -11.27 -23.39
C GLN A 4 -2.43 -9.97 -22.85
N GLN A 5 -3.51 -9.48 -23.48
CA GLN A 5 -4.19 -8.25 -23.07
C GLN A 5 -4.78 -8.34 -21.65
N GLN A 6 -5.21 -9.54 -21.25
CA GLN A 6 -5.77 -9.77 -19.93
C GLN A 6 -4.69 -9.79 -18.84
N GLN A 7 -3.52 -10.35 -19.15
CA GLN A 7 -2.35 -10.32 -18.25
C GLN A 7 -1.84 -8.89 -18.06
N ASP A 8 -1.69 -8.12 -19.14
CA ASP A 8 -1.23 -6.74 -19.09
C ASP A 8 -2.16 -5.85 -18.22
N GLN A 9 -3.48 -6.11 -18.28
CA GLN A 9 -4.46 -5.41 -17.46
C GLN A 9 -4.36 -5.77 -15.97
N GLN A 10 -4.16 -7.04 -15.64
CA GLN A 10 -3.98 -7.50 -14.26
C GLN A 10 -2.69 -6.93 -13.65
N GLU A 11 -1.61 -6.94 -14.43
CA GLU A 11 -0.35 -6.34 -14.05
C GLU A 11 -0.54 -4.85 -13.74
N HIS A 12 -1.17 -4.10 -14.65
CA HIS A 12 -1.45 -2.68 -14.41
C HIS A 12 -2.23 -2.46 -13.11
N LEU A 13 -3.28 -3.22 -12.83
CA LEU A 13 -4.07 -3.05 -11.59
C LEU A 13 -3.29 -3.34 -10.31
N LEU A 14 -2.32 -4.25 -10.35
CA LEU A 14 -1.55 -4.66 -9.17
C LEU A 14 -0.31 -3.80 -8.94
N TYR A 15 0.21 -3.15 -9.98
CA TYR A 15 1.43 -2.33 -9.93
C TYR A 15 1.19 -0.83 -10.05
N ASP A 16 0.02 -0.37 -10.49
CA ASP A 16 -0.35 1.04 -10.45
C ASP A 16 -0.80 1.44 -9.04
N PRO A 17 -0.03 2.30 -8.33
CA PRO A 17 -0.33 2.67 -6.94
C PRO A 17 -1.68 3.37 -6.76
N LEU A 18 -2.18 4.03 -7.81
CA LEU A 18 -3.45 4.76 -7.78
C LEU A 18 -4.66 3.82 -7.76
N THR A 19 -4.55 2.66 -8.41
CA THR A 19 -5.68 1.72 -8.59
C THR A 19 -5.55 0.46 -7.74
N ASN A 20 -4.35 0.15 -7.25
CA ASN A 20 -4.08 -1.04 -6.45
C ASN A 20 -4.77 -0.99 -5.08
N LYS A 21 -5.65 -1.96 -4.82
CA LYS A 21 -6.29 -2.16 -3.51
C LYS A 21 -5.60 -3.23 -2.66
N GLY A 22 -4.60 -3.91 -3.20
CA GLY A 22 -3.91 -5.03 -2.57
C GLY A 22 -4.92 -6.09 -2.10
N THR A 23 -4.91 -6.43 -0.82
CA THR A 23 -5.81 -7.44 -0.28
C THR A 23 -7.26 -6.96 -0.07
N ALA A 24 -7.59 -5.70 -0.40
CA ALA A 24 -8.92 -5.13 -0.24
C ALA A 24 -9.83 -5.35 -1.45
N TYR A 25 -9.31 -5.91 -2.55
CA TYR A 25 -10.20 -6.40 -3.61
C TYR A 25 -11.15 -7.45 -3.05
N THR A 26 -12.45 -7.25 -3.24
CA THR A 26 -13.47 -8.22 -2.82
C THR A 26 -13.38 -9.49 -3.66
N GLU A 27 -14.03 -10.58 -3.22
CA GLU A 27 -14.06 -11.82 -4.01
C GLU A 27 -14.70 -11.57 -5.40
N GLU A 28 -15.75 -10.75 -5.46
CA GLU A 28 -16.44 -10.39 -6.71
C GLU A 28 -15.52 -9.57 -7.62
N GLU A 29 -14.77 -8.60 -7.09
CA GLU A 29 -13.78 -7.84 -7.86
C GLU A 29 -12.65 -8.75 -8.37
N ARG A 30 -12.18 -9.71 -7.55
CA ARG A 30 -11.15 -10.66 -7.95
C ARG A 30 -11.62 -11.56 -9.08
N ASP A 31 -12.87 -12.01 -9.05
CA ASP A 31 -13.46 -12.82 -10.12
C ASP A 31 -13.65 -11.99 -11.40
N ALA A 32 -14.20 -10.78 -11.29
CA ALA A 32 -14.46 -9.91 -12.43
C ALA A 32 -13.18 -9.41 -13.12
N LEU A 33 -12.12 -9.15 -12.34
CA LEU A 33 -10.82 -8.64 -12.82
C LEU A 33 -9.80 -9.76 -13.07
N GLY A 34 -10.17 -11.02 -12.81
CA GLY A 34 -9.29 -12.18 -12.99
C GLY A 34 -8.10 -12.23 -12.01
N LEU A 35 -8.20 -11.59 -10.84
CA LEU A 35 -7.12 -11.53 -9.85
C LEU A 35 -7.04 -12.80 -8.97
N ARG A 36 -7.93 -13.77 -9.17
CA ARG A 36 -7.98 -15.00 -8.38
C ARG A 36 -6.69 -15.81 -8.56
N GLY A 37 -6.06 -16.17 -7.44
CA GLY A 37 -4.76 -16.85 -7.42
C GLY A 37 -3.54 -15.92 -7.44
N LEU A 38 -3.71 -14.63 -7.77
CA LEU A 38 -2.64 -13.62 -7.72
C LEU A 38 -2.53 -12.94 -6.34
N LEU A 39 -3.60 -13.00 -5.55
CA LEU A 39 -3.69 -12.41 -4.21
C LEU A 39 -3.90 -13.50 -3.15
N PRO A 40 -3.40 -13.30 -1.91
CA PRO A 40 -3.73 -14.17 -0.79
C PRO A 40 -5.25 -14.31 -0.60
N PRO A 41 -5.76 -15.47 -0.16
CA PRO A 41 -7.19 -15.78 -0.18
C PRO A 41 -8.02 -14.94 0.80
N ARG A 42 -7.43 -14.38 1.84
CA ARG A 42 -8.17 -13.52 2.78
C ARG A 42 -8.33 -12.12 2.19
N VAL A 43 -9.57 -11.65 2.16
CA VAL A 43 -9.90 -10.23 1.93
C VAL A 43 -9.69 -9.47 3.25
N PHE A 44 -8.99 -8.34 3.17
CA PHE A 44 -8.81 -7.43 4.30
C PHE A 44 -9.42 -6.08 3.96
N SER A 45 -10.30 -5.58 4.80
CA SER A 45 -10.84 -4.23 4.71
C SER A 45 -9.72 -3.18 4.75
N LEU A 46 -10.02 -1.97 4.27
CA LEU A 46 -9.04 -0.88 4.30
C LEU A 46 -8.55 -0.60 5.73
N ASP A 47 -9.45 -0.63 6.72
CA ASP A 47 -9.09 -0.36 8.11
C ASP A 47 -8.22 -1.48 8.71
N GLU A 48 -8.50 -2.76 8.42
CA GLU A 48 -7.60 -3.86 8.81
C GLU A 48 -6.20 -3.73 8.18
N GLN A 49 -6.11 -3.20 6.97
CA GLN A 49 -4.82 -2.94 6.32
C GLN A 49 -4.08 -1.79 6.98
N VAL A 50 -4.78 -0.74 7.39
CA VAL A 50 -4.23 0.38 8.18
C VAL A 50 -3.64 -0.14 9.49
N ASP A 51 -4.39 -0.96 10.23
CA ASP A 51 -3.91 -1.54 11.49
C ASP A 51 -2.61 -2.33 11.31
N ARG A 52 -2.57 -3.20 10.28
CA ARG A 52 -1.39 -3.99 9.94
C ARG A 52 -0.21 -3.10 9.52
N VAL A 53 -0.47 -2.03 8.78
CA VAL A 53 0.57 -1.06 8.39
C VAL A 53 1.15 -0.39 9.62
N LEU A 54 0.32 0.11 10.54
CA LEU A 54 0.77 0.79 11.75
C LEU A 54 1.57 -0.14 12.66
N GLU A 55 1.12 -1.39 12.83
CA GLU A 55 1.85 -2.40 13.62
C GLU A 55 3.27 -2.61 13.07
N ASN A 56 3.40 -2.77 11.75
CA ASN A 56 4.69 -2.98 11.11
C ASN A 56 5.57 -1.72 11.14
N LEU A 57 4.97 -0.54 10.91
CA LEU A 57 5.65 0.74 10.94
C LEU A 57 6.23 1.02 12.34
N ARG A 58 5.44 0.83 13.40
CA ARG A 58 5.86 1.08 14.78
C ARG A 58 6.98 0.14 15.26
N ARG A 59 7.07 -1.05 14.66
CA ARG A 59 8.18 -2.01 14.89
C ARG A 59 9.50 -1.61 14.22
N LYS A 60 9.49 -0.66 13.27
CA LYS A 60 10.73 -0.22 12.61
C LYS A 60 11.67 0.45 13.61
N PRO A 61 12.98 0.15 13.53
CA PRO A 61 13.93 0.48 14.60
C PRO A 61 14.25 1.98 14.70
N ASN A 62 14.06 2.76 13.64
CA ASN A 62 14.37 4.18 13.61
C ASN A 62 13.49 4.93 12.58
N ALA A 63 13.59 6.26 12.55
CA ALA A 63 12.78 7.11 11.68
C ALA A 63 13.07 6.89 10.18
N LEU A 64 14.33 6.62 9.80
CA LEU A 64 14.69 6.37 8.40
C LEU A 64 14.05 5.08 7.88
N GLU A 65 14.08 4.00 8.66
CA GLU A 65 13.41 2.75 8.33
C GLU A 65 11.88 2.90 8.24
N LYS A 66 11.30 3.78 9.06
CA LYS A 66 9.88 4.15 8.96
C LYS A 66 9.59 4.92 7.69
N TYR A 67 10.45 5.87 7.32
CA TYR A 67 10.35 6.61 6.06
C TYR A 67 10.42 5.68 4.84
N ILE A 68 11.42 4.78 4.78
CA ILE A 68 11.56 3.80 3.70
C ILE A 68 10.30 2.93 3.60
N PHE A 69 9.76 2.49 4.73
CA PHE A 69 8.53 1.71 4.77
C PHE A 69 7.32 2.50 4.24
N LEU A 70 7.15 3.76 4.65
CA LEU A 70 6.07 4.62 4.18
C LEU A 70 6.20 4.94 2.68
N ASN A 71 7.42 5.16 2.17
CA ASN A 71 7.66 5.37 0.76
C ASN A 71 7.34 4.12 -0.06
N SER A 72 7.76 2.95 0.42
CA SER A 72 7.38 1.67 -0.21
C SER A 72 5.87 1.44 -0.20
N LEU A 73 5.15 1.92 0.81
CA LEU A 73 3.70 1.84 0.84
C LEU A 73 3.07 2.78 -0.20
N HIS A 74 3.56 4.02 -0.28
CA HIS A 74 3.14 5.00 -1.29
C HIS A 74 3.31 4.44 -2.71
N ASP A 75 4.47 3.86 -3.02
CA ASP A 75 4.79 3.26 -4.32
C ASP A 75 3.97 2.00 -4.67
N ARG A 76 3.17 1.49 -3.73
CA ARG A 76 2.36 0.27 -3.93
C ARG A 76 0.86 0.54 -3.88
N ASN A 77 0.42 1.45 -3.03
CA ASN A 77 -1.00 1.73 -2.79
C ASN A 77 -1.14 3.13 -2.15
N GLU A 78 -1.39 4.14 -2.99
CA GLU A 78 -1.54 5.52 -2.55
C GLU A 78 -2.75 5.70 -1.65
N THR A 79 -3.86 5.00 -1.93
CA THR A 79 -5.08 5.09 -1.12
C THR A 79 -4.80 4.68 0.33
N LEU A 80 -4.11 3.56 0.52
CA LEU A 80 -3.75 3.09 1.85
C LEU A 80 -2.71 4.00 2.52
N PHE A 81 -1.72 4.49 1.76
CA PHE A 81 -0.76 5.46 2.27
C PHE A 81 -1.45 6.71 2.82
N PHE A 82 -2.30 7.37 2.02
CA PHE A 82 -2.98 8.59 2.46
C PHE A 82 -3.97 8.32 3.59
N ARG A 83 -4.62 7.15 3.61
CA ARG A 83 -5.48 6.74 4.74
C ARG A 83 -4.70 6.67 6.05
N VAL A 84 -3.52 6.05 6.04
CA VAL A 84 -2.63 5.97 7.21
C VAL A 84 -2.15 7.37 7.62
N LEU A 85 -1.76 8.20 6.65
CA LEU A 85 -1.28 9.55 6.87
C LEU A 85 -2.32 10.45 7.53
N ILE A 86 -3.54 10.48 6.99
CA ILE A 86 -4.62 11.35 7.47
C ILE A 86 -5.10 10.91 8.86
N ASN A 87 -5.23 9.61 9.09
CA ASN A 87 -5.71 9.09 10.37
C ASN A 87 -4.68 9.22 11.52
N HIS A 88 -3.39 9.34 11.18
CA HIS A 88 -2.29 9.38 12.16
C HIS A 88 -1.32 10.54 11.92
N LEU A 89 -1.86 11.70 11.51
CA LEU A 89 -1.05 12.82 11.01
C LEU A 89 0.06 13.25 11.97
N GLU A 90 -0.22 13.38 13.27
CA GLU A 90 0.78 13.76 14.27
C GLU A 90 1.96 12.78 14.35
N GLU A 91 1.70 11.47 14.24
CA GLU A 91 2.73 10.42 14.26
C GLU A 91 3.49 10.36 12.92
N MET A 92 2.81 10.64 11.79
CA MET A 92 3.38 10.48 10.45
C MET A 92 4.15 11.69 9.93
N MET A 93 3.70 12.92 10.22
CA MET A 93 4.32 14.16 9.75
C MET A 93 5.86 14.23 9.95
N PRO A 94 6.40 13.92 11.14
CA PRO A 94 7.85 13.97 11.34
C PRO A 94 8.62 12.90 10.56
N LEU A 95 7.94 11.86 10.05
CA LEU A 95 8.53 10.79 9.25
C LEU A 95 8.58 11.15 7.76
N VAL A 96 7.52 11.78 7.21
CA VAL A 96 7.39 12.04 5.76
C VAL A 96 7.91 13.41 5.31
N TYR A 97 8.11 14.34 6.25
CA TYR A 97 8.65 15.67 5.97
C TYR A 97 9.85 15.93 6.88
N THR A 98 9.85 16.99 7.68
CA THR A 98 10.99 17.35 8.53
C THR A 98 10.92 16.66 9.91
N PRO A 99 12.06 16.20 10.48
CA PRO A 99 13.44 16.24 9.96
C PRO A 99 13.86 15.01 9.13
N THR A 100 13.04 13.96 9.07
CA THR A 100 13.44 12.64 8.55
C THR A 100 13.72 12.64 7.04
N VAL A 101 12.94 13.37 6.24
CA VAL A 101 13.19 13.49 4.78
C VAL A 101 14.58 14.05 4.50
N GLY A 102 15.04 14.98 5.35
CA GLY A 102 16.37 15.56 5.24
C GLY A 102 17.49 14.54 5.47
N GLN A 103 17.25 13.51 6.29
CA GLN A 103 18.21 12.40 6.50
C GLN A 103 18.17 11.39 5.35
N ALA A 104 17.01 11.20 4.72
CA ALA A 104 16.84 10.27 3.60
C ALA A 104 17.47 10.77 2.29
N CYS A 105 17.67 12.08 2.15
CA CYS A 105 18.22 12.70 0.94
C CYS A 105 19.74 12.91 0.93
N VAL A 106 20.45 12.50 2.00
CA VAL A 106 21.93 12.61 2.12
C VAL A 106 22.59 11.33 1.66
#